data_AF-A0AAU1QEN7-F1
#
_entry.id   AF-A0AAU1QEN7-F1
#
_cell.length_a   1.000
_cell.length_b   1.000
_cell.length_c   1.000
_cell.angle_alpha   90.00
_cell.angle_beta   90.00
_cell.angle_gamma   90.00
#
_symmetry.space_group_name_H-M   'P 1'
#
loop_
_entity.id
_entity.type
_entity.pdbx_description
1 polymer ?
#
loop_
_entity_poly.entity_id
_entity_poly.type
_entity_poly.pdbx_seq_one_letter_code
_entity_poly.pdbx_strand_id
1 'polypeptide(L)'
;MKKRELLDRVLATPDSFSASWLAEGGKHQAPLLPDQKGIGRRTVERMLRGTREVSAGHILVTGVDGVTGEEPVGQVPPLQDDVLAQVARSGAAVLLVTADFGGALLARPEYGLVAGTAPFLRAALPEGFHRACAEFDRYARRVRHEMPSAAAIAERFPAARASWEQAKQVPADSHVGEQLRLMEALVHGEVSGPDFARQWLGARRSSLELGERTRGRLTRALDEVFYALEDYAIDPAQREPGDLTDEGLRERVASALEH
;
A
#
# COMPACT_ATOMS: atom_id res chain seq x y z
N MET A 1 -9.45 -27.81 6.01
CA MET A 1 -8.78 -26.91 6.98
C MET A 1 -9.77 -26.56 8.07
N LYS A 2 -9.37 -26.70 9.34
CA LYS A 2 -10.22 -26.35 10.49
C LYS A 2 -10.17 -24.84 10.76
N LYS A 3 -11.21 -24.28 11.38
CA LYS A 3 -11.28 -22.86 11.79
C LYS A 3 -10.01 -22.43 12.55
N ARG A 4 -9.61 -23.19 13.56
CA ARG A 4 -8.42 -22.89 14.37
C ARG A 4 -7.13 -22.86 13.57
N GLU A 5 -6.94 -23.81 12.66
CA GLU A 5 -5.77 -23.91 11.80
C GLU A 5 -5.62 -22.67 10.90
N LEU A 6 -6.72 -22.15 10.35
CA LEU A 6 -6.71 -20.92 9.57
C LEU A 6 -6.36 -19.70 10.41
N LEU A 7 -7.00 -19.56 11.57
CA LEU A 7 -6.79 -18.42 12.47
C LEU A 7 -5.35 -18.38 12.97
N ASP A 8 -4.82 -19.51 13.46
CA ASP A 8 -3.44 -19.61 13.98
C ASP A 8 -2.39 -19.35 12.88
N ARG A 9 -2.72 -19.64 11.63
CA ARG A 9 -1.83 -19.37 10.48
C ARG A 9 -1.79 -17.89 10.10
N VAL A 10 -2.93 -17.21 10.08
CA VAL A 10 -3.05 -15.87 9.48
C VAL A 10 -3.02 -14.75 10.52
N LEU A 11 -3.51 -15.00 11.74
CA LEU A 11 -3.66 -14.00 12.79
C LEU A 11 -2.68 -14.25 13.94
N ALA A 12 -2.07 -13.18 14.46
CA ALA A 12 -1.33 -13.22 15.73
C ALA A 12 -2.26 -13.00 16.94
N THR A 13 -3.26 -12.16 16.75
CA THR A 13 -4.32 -11.89 17.71
C THR A 13 -5.63 -11.76 16.94
N PRO A 14 -6.79 -11.79 17.59
CA PRO A 14 -8.06 -11.52 16.91
C PRO A 14 -8.07 -10.19 16.13
N ASP A 15 -7.21 -9.22 16.48
CA ASP A 15 -7.18 -7.87 15.91
C ASP A 15 -5.94 -7.57 15.04
N SER A 16 -5.15 -8.61 14.70
CA SER A 16 -3.92 -8.40 13.93
C SER A 16 -3.48 -9.63 13.16
N PHE A 17 -3.03 -9.40 11.92
CA PHE A 17 -2.31 -10.40 11.14
C PHE A 17 -1.00 -10.81 11.80
N SER A 18 -0.60 -12.07 11.60
CA SER A 18 0.67 -12.60 12.09
C SER A 18 1.85 -12.00 11.31
N ALA A 19 2.92 -11.63 12.03
CA ALA A 19 4.15 -11.15 11.43
C ALA A 19 4.81 -12.20 10.52
N SER A 20 4.73 -13.50 10.88
CA SER A 20 5.27 -14.58 10.05
C SER A 20 4.52 -14.67 8.71
N TRP A 21 3.19 -14.61 8.75
CA TRP A 21 2.35 -14.64 7.55
C TRP A 21 2.54 -13.39 6.68
N LEU A 22 2.74 -12.21 7.29
CA LEU A 22 3.04 -10.98 6.55
C LEU A 22 4.41 -11.06 5.85
N ALA A 23 5.42 -11.65 6.49
CA ALA A 23 6.75 -11.78 5.91
C ALA A 23 6.78 -12.72 4.69
N GLU A 24 5.93 -13.75 4.67
CA GLU A 24 5.80 -14.65 3.52
C GLU A 24 5.39 -13.86 2.26
N GLY A 25 6.23 -13.83 1.22
CA GLY A 25 5.88 -13.16 -0.04
C GLY A 25 5.75 -11.63 0.05
N GLY A 26 6.32 -11.01 1.10
CA GLY A 26 6.41 -9.55 1.23
C GLY A 26 5.03 -8.86 1.29
N LYS A 27 4.14 -9.36 2.14
CA LYS A 27 2.80 -8.78 2.26
C LYS A 27 2.83 -7.49 3.07
N HIS A 28 1.95 -6.57 2.70
CA HIS A 28 1.68 -5.36 3.48
C HIS A 28 0.24 -5.39 4.00
N GLN A 29 -0.09 -4.47 4.91
CA GLN A 29 -1.43 -4.39 5.51
C GLN A 29 -1.88 -2.93 5.67
N ALA A 30 -3.14 -2.64 5.34
CA ALA A 30 -3.72 -1.31 5.42
C ALA A 30 -5.07 -1.32 6.14
N PRO A 31 -5.45 -0.22 6.82
CA PRO A 31 -6.76 -0.10 7.43
C PRO A 31 -7.83 0.26 6.40
N LEU A 32 -9.05 -0.19 6.64
CA LEU A 32 -10.25 0.09 5.88
C LEU A 32 -11.31 0.71 6.77
N LEU A 33 -12.09 1.62 6.19
CA LEU A 33 -13.31 2.12 6.83
C LEU A 33 -14.29 0.95 7.02
N PRO A 34 -14.98 0.86 8.17
CA PRO A 34 -16.05 -0.11 8.32
C PRO A 34 -17.21 0.24 7.39
N ASP A 35 -17.97 -0.76 6.94
CA ASP A 35 -19.28 -0.49 6.32
C ASP A 35 -20.31 -0.20 7.41
N GLN A 36 -21.37 0.56 7.10
CA GLN A 36 -22.34 1.06 8.08
C GLN A 36 -23.05 -0.03 8.92
N LYS A 37 -22.97 -1.31 8.55
CA LYS A 37 -23.59 -2.46 9.23
C LYS A 37 -22.66 -3.69 9.29
N GLY A 38 -21.37 -3.51 9.55
CA GLY A 38 -20.39 -4.60 9.62
C GLY A 38 -19.67 -4.82 8.28
N ILE A 39 -19.59 -6.06 7.79
CA ILE A 39 -19.08 -6.31 6.42
C ILE A 39 -20.19 -6.01 5.42
N GLY A 40 -19.96 -5.00 4.61
CA GLY A 40 -20.83 -4.63 3.50
C GLY A 40 -20.24 -5.00 2.15
N ARG A 41 -21.00 -4.62 1.13
CA ARG A 41 -20.71 -4.90 -0.28
C ARG A 41 -19.36 -4.36 -0.72
N ARG A 42 -18.95 -3.18 -0.22
CA ARG A 42 -17.67 -2.54 -0.57
C ARG A 42 -16.48 -3.33 -0.06
N THR A 43 -16.54 -3.79 1.19
CA THR A 43 -15.50 -4.63 1.79
C THR A 43 -15.33 -5.96 1.04
N VAL A 44 -16.45 -6.62 0.71
CA VAL A 44 -16.43 -7.86 -0.10
C VAL A 44 -15.89 -7.59 -1.50
N GLU A 45 -16.26 -6.49 -2.14
CA GLU A 45 -15.75 -6.14 -3.47
C GLU A 45 -14.23 -5.98 -3.49
N ARG A 46 -13.64 -5.37 -2.45
CA ARG A 46 -12.17 -5.26 -2.31
C ARG A 46 -11.52 -6.63 -2.26
N MET A 47 -12.06 -7.54 -1.44
CA MET A 47 -11.57 -8.92 -1.34
C MET A 47 -11.65 -9.62 -2.70
N LEU A 48 -12.77 -9.48 -3.42
CA LEU A 48 -12.95 -10.11 -4.73
C LEU A 48 -11.99 -9.56 -5.79
N ARG A 49 -11.76 -8.24 -5.83
CA ARG A 49 -10.79 -7.63 -6.75
C ARG A 49 -9.40 -8.19 -6.52
N GLY A 50 -8.94 -8.22 -5.26
CA GLY A 50 -7.65 -8.81 -4.90
C GLY A 50 -7.58 -10.31 -5.24
N THR A 51 -8.64 -11.07 -4.96
CA THR A 51 -8.71 -12.51 -5.24
C THR A 51 -8.59 -12.81 -6.75
N ARG A 52 -9.23 -12.00 -7.60
CA ARG A 52 -9.13 -12.14 -9.06
C ARG A 52 -7.73 -11.81 -9.57
N GLU A 53 -7.12 -10.75 -9.03
CA GLU A 53 -5.77 -10.33 -9.42
C GLU A 53 -4.73 -11.42 -9.18
N VAL A 54 -4.85 -12.16 -8.06
CA VAL A 54 -3.96 -13.29 -7.74
C VAL A 54 -4.45 -14.63 -8.29
N SER A 55 -5.53 -14.65 -9.07
CA SER A 55 -6.12 -15.87 -9.64
C SER A 55 -6.48 -16.96 -8.62
N ALA A 56 -6.83 -16.57 -7.39
CA ALA A 56 -7.21 -17.54 -6.36
C ALA A 56 -8.60 -18.12 -6.62
N GLY A 57 -8.70 -19.46 -6.65
CA GLY A 57 -9.92 -20.16 -7.07
C GLY A 57 -11.10 -20.09 -6.11
N HIS A 58 -10.87 -19.79 -4.83
CA HIS A 58 -11.92 -19.63 -3.82
C HIS A 58 -11.45 -18.74 -2.66
N ILE A 59 -12.40 -18.33 -1.82
CA ILE A 59 -12.16 -17.58 -0.59
C ILE A 59 -12.53 -18.45 0.59
N LEU A 60 -11.64 -18.46 1.58
CA LEU A 60 -11.81 -19.06 2.88
C LEU A 60 -12.46 -18.04 3.81
N VAL A 61 -13.60 -18.36 4.42
CA VAL A 61 -14.36 -17.44 5.28
C VAL A 61 -14.63 -18.08 6.63
N THR A 62 -14.29 -17.38 7.71
CA THR A 62 -14.58 -17.83 9.07
C THR A 62 -14.83 -16.66 10.02
N GLY A 63 -15.71 -16.85 11.00
CA GLY A 63 -15.90 -15.90 12.09
C GLY A 63 -14.68 -15.88 13.01
N VAL A 64 -14.31 -14.72 13.54
CA VAL A 64 -13.14 -14.58 14.43
C VAL A 64 -13.56 -14.71 15.91
N ASP A 65 -14.81 -14.38 16.22
CA ASP A 65 -15.35 -14.46 17.57
C ASP A 65 -15.81 -15.90 17.91
N GLY A 66 -15.79 -16.25 19.20
CA GLY A 66 -16.23 -17.56 19.69
C GLY A 66 -15.33 -18.72 19.26
N VAL A 67 -14.13 -18.83 19.84
CA VAL A 67 -13.13 -19.86 19.54
C VAL A 67 -13.57 -21.24 20.07
N THR A 68 -14.55 -21.86 19.39
CA THR A 68 -14.78 -23.31 19.43
C THR A 68 -14.21 -23.91 18.14
N GLY A 69 -12.92 -24.26 18.22
CA GLY A 69 -12.00 -24.35 17.06
C GLY A 69 -12.09 -25.59 16.16
N GLU A 70 -13.22 -26.29 16.12
CA GLU A 70 -13.37 -27.55 15.36
C GLU A 70 -14.18 -27.40 14.07
N GLU A 71 -14.92 -26.30 13.93
CA GLU A 71 -15.80 -26.08 12.78
C GLU A 71 -14.99 -25.96 11.46
N PRO A 72 -15.52 -26.48 10.35
CA PRO A 72 -14.88 -26.33 9.05
C PRO A 72 -14.94 -24.87 8.60
N VAL A 73 -13.85 -24.41 7.97
CA VAL A 73 -13.83 -23.10 7.30
C VAL A 73 -14.76 -23.14 6.09
N GLY A 74 -15.58 -22.10 5.92
CA GLY A 74 -16.40 -21.94 4.72
C GLY A 74 -15.52 -21.70 3.51
N GLN A 75 -15.68 -22.51 2.46
CA GLN A 75 -15.03 -22.30 1.16
C GLN A 75 -16.10 -21.80 0.20
N VAL A 76 -15.92 -20.60 -0.33
CA VAL A 76 -16.87 -19.99 -1.25
C VAL A 76 -16.19 -19.59 -2.55
N PRO A 77 -16.87 -19.78 -3.70
CA PRO A 77 -16.42 -19.19 -4.96
C PRO A 77 -16.23 -17.67 -4.82
N PRO A 78 -15.34 -17.04 -5.60
CA PRO A 78 -15.12 -15.60 -5.57
C PRO A 78 -16.25 -14.84 -6.30
N LEU A 79 -17.49 -15.07 -5.88
CA LEU A 79 -18.71 -14.45 -6.34
C LEU A 79 -19.31 -13.62 -5.19
N GLN A 80 -19.79 -12.42 -5.52
CA GLN A 80 -20.20 -11.44 -4.50
C GLN A 80 -21.32 -11.92 -3.60
N ASP A 81 -22.35 -12.52 -4.16
CA ASP A 81 -23.53 -12.95 -3.40
C ASP A 81 -23.19 -14.15 -2.50
N ASP A 82 -22.35 -15.08 -2.96
CA ASP A 82 -21.90 -16.23 -2.17
C ASP A 82 -21.06 -15.80 -0.97
N VAL A 83 -20.12 -14.86 -1.19
CA VAL A 83 -19.28 -14.33 -0.11
C VAL A 83 -20.14 -13.55 0.89
N LEU A 84 -21.06 -12.69 0.43
CA LEU A 84 -21.97 -11.96 1.32
C LEU A 84 -22.86 -12.90 2.15
N ALA A 85 -23.41 -13.95 1.54
CA ALA A 85 -24.22 -14.95 2.23
C ALA A 85 -23.42 -15.74 3.28
N GLN A 86 -22.14 -16.02 3.02
CA GLN A 86 -21.27 -16.68 3.99
C GLN A 86 -20.85 -15.74 5.13
N VAL A 87 -20.53 -14.49 4.81
CA VAL A 87 -20.21 -13.45 5.79
C VAL A 87 -21.37 -13.22 6.76
N ALA A 88 -22.61 -13.12 6.25
CA ALA A 88 -23.79 -12.91 7.07
C ALA A 88 -24.01 -14.03 8.11
N ARG A 89 -23.50 -15.24 7.84
CA ARG A 89 -23.55 -16.39 8.76
C ARG A 89 -22.38 -16.45 9.75
N SER A 90 -21.32 -15.68 9.51
CA SER A 90 -20.04 -15.81 10.23
C SER A 90 -19.91 -14.89 11.46
N GLY A 91 -20.89 -14.02 11.71
CA GLY A 91 -20.93 -13.14 12.89
C GLY A 91 -20.42 -11.72 12.64
N ALA A 92 -20.11 -11.01 13.73
CA ALA A 92 -19.75 -9.59 13.71
C ALA A 92 -18.30 -9.34 13.25
N ALA A 93 -17.38 -10.25 13.59
CA ALA A 93 -16.01 -10.23 13.11
C ALA A 93 -15.71 -11.44 12.23
N VAL A 94 -15.16 -11.20 11.04
CA VAL A 94 -14.94 -12.25 10.04
C VAL A 94 -13.58 -12.06 9.40
N LEU A 95 -12.91 -13.18 9.16
CA LEU A 95 -11.70 -13.28 8.38
C LEU A 95 -12.02 -13.91 7.02
N LEU A 96 -11.62 -13.24 5.95
CA LEU A 96 -11.63 -13.73 4.58
C LEU A 96 -10.18 -13.92 4.13
N VAL A 97 -9.83 -15.06 3.53
CA VAL A 97 -8.46 -15.36 3.07
C VAL A 97 -8.53 -15.96 1.67
N THR A 98 -7.64 -15.57 0.77
CA THR A 98 -7.52 -16.22 -0.54
C THR A 98 -6.99 -17.64 -0.36
N ALA A 99 -7.41 -18.58 -1.22
CA ALA A 99 -7.00 -19.98 -1.13
C ALA A 99 -5.47 -20.20 -1.17
N ASP A 100 -4.75 -19.32 -1.87
CA ASP A 100 -3.29 -19.32 -1.99
C ASP A 100 -2.58 -18.59 -0.83
N PHE A 101 -3.33 -18.03 0.12
CA PHE A 101 -2.84 -17.19 1.21
C PHE A 101 -2.11 -15.93 0.75
N GLY A 102 -2.29 -15.51 -0.51
CA GLY A 102 -1.73 -14.28 -1.07
C GLY A 102 -2.37 -12.99 -0.53
N GLY A 103 -3.60 -13.08 0.01
CA GLY A 103 -4.29 -11.95 0.61
C GLY A 103 -5.35 -12.35 1.63
N ALA A 104 -5.66 -11.42 2.53
CA ALA A 104 -6.67 -11.57 3.55
C ALA A 104 -7.36 -10.24 3.87
N LEU A 105 -8.59 -10.35 4.35
CA LEU A 105 -9.37 -9.24 4.87
C LEU A 105 -9.95 -9.64 6.24
N LEU A 106 -9.57 -8.91 7.27
CA LEU A 106 -10.15 -8.99 8.60
C LEU A 106 -11.14 -7.84 8.74
N ALA A 107 -12.41 -8.14 8.96
CA ALA A 107 -13.42 -7.11 9.17
C ALA A 107 -14.01 -7.21 10.57
N ARG A 108 -14.19 -6.04 11.17
CA ARG A 108 -14.80 -5.79 12.47
C ARG A 108 -15.88 -4.73 12.31
N PRO A 109 -16.80 -4.58 13.28
CA PRO A 109 -17.80 -3.52 13.23
C PRO A 109 -17.20 -2.10 13.18
N GLU A 110 -16.05 -1.89 13.83
CA GLU A 110 -15.44 -0.58 14.00
C GLU A 110 -14.33 -0.27 12.97
N TYR A 111 -13.77 -1.30 12.31
CA TYR A 111 -12.71 -1.14 11.33
C TYR A 111 -12.56 -2.38 10.44
N GLY A 112 -11.88 -2.24 9.31
CA GLY A 112 -11.35 -3.38 8.56
C GLY A 112 -9.83 -3.30 8.45
N LEU A 113 -9.18 -4.44 8.25
CA LEU A 113 -7.79 -4.55 7.84
C LEU A 113 -7.72 -5.41 6.59
N VAL A 114 -7.01 -4.95 5.57
CA VAL A 114 -6.69 -5.74 4.39
C VAL A 114 -5.19 -5.97 4.35
N ALA A 115 -4.78 -7.19 4.03
CA ALA A 115 -3.38 -7.55 3.89
C ALA A 115 -3.16 -8.44 2.68
N GLY A 116 -1.98 -8.36 2.08
CA GLY A 116 -1.66 -9.22 0.95
C GLY A 116 -0.40 -8.82 0.22
N THR A 117 -0.07 -9.59 -0.81
CA THR A 117 1.03 -9.30 -1.74
C THR A 117 0.76 -8.01 -2.51
N ALA A 118 1.80 -7.44 -3.12
CA ALA A 118 1.66 -6.21 -3.90
C ALA A 118 0.58 -6.30 -5.01
N PRO A 119 0.47 -7.38 -5.82
CA PRO A 119 -0.63 -7.52 -6.78
C PRO A 119 -2.01 -7.50 -6.10
N PHE A 120 -2.20 -8.31 -5.05
CA PHE A 120 -3.48 -8.36 -4.32
C PHE A 120 -3.91 -6.99 -3.80
N LEU A 121 -3.00 -6.27 -3.12
CA LEU A 121 -3.30 -4.96 -2.54
C LEU A 121 -3.56 -3.90 -3.60
N ARG A 122 -2.84 -3.91 -4.74
CA ARG A 122 -3.08 -2.99 -5.85
C ARG A 122 -4.52 -3.06 -6.36
N ALA A 123 -5.07 -4.27 -6.44
CA ALA A 123 -6.45 -4.48 -6.87
C ALA A 123 -7.48 -4.26 -5.73
N ALA A 124 -7.16 -4.66 -4.50
CA ALA A 124 -8.04 -4.52 -3.34
C ALA A 124 -8.13 -3.08 -2.79
N LEU A 125 -7.10 -2.26 -3.03
CA LEU A 125 -7.00 -0.85 -2.65
C LEU A 125 -6.84 0.02 -3.90
N PRO A 126 -7.90 0.20 -4.74
CA PRO A 126 -7.81 1.04 -5.92
C PRO A 126 -7.47 2.50 -5.60
N GLU A 127 -7.75 2.97 -4.38
CA GLU A 127 -7.35 4.29 -3.91
C GLU A 127 -5.86 4.40 -3.50
N GLY A 128 -5.16 3.26 -3.34
CA GLY A 128 -3.81 3.16 -2.82
C GLY A 128 -3.72 3.09 -1.28
N PHE A 129 -2.62 2.51 -0.79
CA PHE A 129 -2.34 2.31 0.65
C PHE A 129 -2.45 3.62 1.47
N HIS A 130 -1.77 4.67 1.03
CA HIS A 130 -1.66 5.91 1.80
C HIS A 130 -2.98 6.66 1.88
N ARG A 131 -3.79 6.60 0.81
CA ARG A 131 -5.12 7.17 0.83
C ARG A 131 -6.05 6.40 1.77
N ALA A 132 -5.96 5.07 1.82
CA ALA A 132 -6.68 4.25 2.79
C ALA A 132 -6.30 4.65 4.24
N CYS A 133 -5.01 4.76 4.56
CA CYS A 133 -4.54 5.23 5.87
C CYS A 133 -5.04 6.65 6.19
N ALA A 134 -5.00 7.58 5.23
CA ALA A 134 -5.46 8.96 5.42
C ALA A 134 -6.99 9.09 5.60
N GLU A 135 -7.77 8.30 4.87
CA GLU A 135 -9.22 8.22 5.07
C GLU A 135 -9.54 7.61 6.43
N PHE A 136 -8.84 6.56 6.82
CA PHE A 136 -9.02 5.91 8.11
C PHE A 136 -8.61 6.80 9.30
N ASP A 137 -7.47 7.50 9.25
CA ASP A 137 -7.03 8.45 10.29
C ASP A 137 -8.03 9.61 10.47
N ARG A 138 -8.65 10.09 9.38
CA ARG A 138 -9.78 11.06 9.47
C ARG A 138 -11.01 10.46 10.14
N TYR A 139 -11.38 9.24 9.78
CA TYR A 139 -12.49 8.52 10.40
C TYR A 139 -12.25 8.30 11.91
N ALA A 140 -11.10 7.72 12.26
CA ALA A 140 -10.71 7.43 13.64
C ALA A 140 -10.70 8.68 14.52
N ARG A 141 -10.21 9.82 14.01
CA ARG A 141 -10.29 11.10 14.73
C ARG A 141 -11.73 11.51 15.05
N ARG A 142 -12.66 11.29 14.11
CA ARG A 142 -14.08 11.65 14.29
C ARG A 142 -14.78 10.75 15.31
N VAL A 143 -14.43 9.46 15.35
CA VAL A 143 -15.08 8.48 16.24
C VAL A 143 -14.28 8.15 17.50
N ARG A 144 -13.15 8.82 17.76
CA ARG A 144 -12.17 8.47 18.82
C ARG A 144 -12.74 8.22 20.22
N HIS A 145 -13.85 8.88 20.56
CA HIS A 145 -14.50 8.76 21.87
C HIS A 145 -15.51 7.62 21.91
N GLU A 146 -16.20 7.36 20.80
CA GLU A 146 -17.21 6.31 20.67
C GLU A 146 -16.57 4.95 20.35
N MET A 147 -15.45 4.96 19.62
CA MET A 147 -14.77 3.77 19.10
C MET A 147 -13.25 3.87 19.34
N PRO A 148 -12.77 3.58 20.57
CA PRO A 148 -11.33 3.64 20.89
C PRO A 148 -10.48 2.66 20.06
N SER A 149 -11.06 1.52 19.63
CA SER A 149 -10.40 0.54 18.77
C SER A 149 -9.98 1.14 17.41
N ALA A 150 -10.83 1.98 16.80
CA ALA A 150 -10.49 2.67 15.55
C ALA A 150 -9.31 3.64 15.73
N ALA A 151 -9.20 4.31 16.89
CA ALA A 151 -8.06 5.17 17.20
C ALA A 151 -6.76 4.36 17.35
N ALA A 152 -6.78 3.23 18.08
CA ALA A 152 -5.63 2.34 18.23
C ALA A 152 -5.16 1.77 16.88
N ILE A 153 -6.09 1.44 15.97
CA ILE A 153 -5.73 1.02 14.61
C ILE A 153 -5.11 2.18 13.82
N ALA A 154 -5.65 3.40 13.91
CA ALA A 154 -5.07 4.55 13.20
C ALA A 154 -3.66 4.91 13.69
N GLU A 155 -3.35 4.67 14.97
CA GLU A 155 -1.99 4.83 15.52
C GLU A 155 -1.00 3.80 14.94
N ARG A 156 -1.46 2.56 14.69
CA ARG A 156 -0.66 1.51 14.03
C ARG A 156 -0.44 1.77 12.54
N PHE A 157 -1.38 2.47 11.91
CA PHE A 157 -1.35 2.82 10.49
C PHE A 157 -1.43 4.34 10.31
N PRO A 158 -0.42 5.08 10.77
CA PRO A 158 -0.45 6.52 10.65
C PRO A 158 -0.59 6.86 9.17
N ALA A 159 -1.59 7.70 8.85
CA ALA A 159 -1.59 8.38 7.57
C ALA A 159 -0.20 8.97 7.36
N ALA A 160 0.39 8.83 6.17
CA ALA A 160 1.63 9.54 5.85
C ALA A 160 1.35 11.04 6.07
N ARG A 161 1.78 11.56 7.23
CA ARG A 161 1.27 12.81 7.79
C ARG A 161 1.90 14.04 7.15
N ALA A 162 2.86 13.88 6.26
CA ALA A 162 3.52 15.00 5.64
C ALA A 162 3.49 14.82 4.12
N SER A 163 2.60 15.58 3.48
CA SER A 163 2.94 16.06 2.15
C SER A 163 4.14 16.99 2.35
N TRP A 164 5.33 16.47 2.04
CA TRP A 164 6.60 17.17 2.29
C TRP A 164 6.73 18.33 1.33
N GLU A 165 7.03 19.51 1.89
CA GLU A 165 7.24 20.72 1.09
C GLU A 165 8.73 21.04 0.92
N GLN A 166 9.56 20.54 1.83
CA GLN A 166 11.01 20.77 1.88
C GLN A 166 11.75 19.44 1.98
N ALA A 167 12.89 19.33 1.30
CA ALA A 167 13.75 18.14 1.32
C ALA A 167 14.09 17.65 2.74
N LYS A 168 14.39 18.57 3.68
CA LYS A 168 14.71 18.24 5.08
C LYS A 168 13.59 17.55 5.88
N GLN A 169 12.36 17.57 5.36
CA GLN A 169 11.21 16.90 5.99
C GLN A 169 11.06 15.44 5.52
N VAL A 170 11.74 15.09 4.43
CA VAL A 170 11.65 13.78 3.80
C VAL A 170 12.50 12.78 4.58
N PRO A 171 11.93 11.66 5.05
CA PRO A 171 12.69 10.58 5.66
C PRO A 171 13.71 10.00 4.68
N ALA A 172 14.94 9.74 5.15
CA ALA A 172 16.02 9.21 4.32
C ALA A 172 15.72 7.80 3.76
N ASP A 173 14.84 7.04 4.42
CA ASP A 173 14.41 5.69 4.03
C ASP A 173 13.19 5.68 3.08
N SER A 174 12.67 6.86 2.70
CA SER A 174 11.57 6.99 1.74
C SER A 174 12.06 6.98 0.28
N HIS A 175 11.18 6.69 -0.67
CA HIS A 175 11.55 6.71 -2.09
C HIS A 175 11.69 8.14 -2.65
N VAL A 176 11.01 9.14 -2.07
CA VAL A 176 11.34 10.56 -2.29
C VAL A 176 12.72 10.89 -1.71
N GLY A 177 13.08 10.32 -0.56
CA GLY A 177 14.41 10.47 0.04
C GLY A 177 15.50 9.92 -0.88
N GLU A 178 15.27 8.76 -1.47
CA GLU A 178 16.16 8.17 -2.46
C GLU A 178 16.27 9.02 -3.73
N GLN A 179 15.16 9.57 -4.25
CA GLN A 179 15.20 10.52 -5.38
C GLN A 179 16.09 11.74 -5.06
N LEU A 180 15.96 12.33 -3.87
CA LEU A 180 16.78 13.48 -3.44
C LEU A 180 18.25 13.10 -3.28
N ARG A 181 18.55 11.95 -2.67
CA ARG A 181 19.91 11.44 -2.52
C ARG A 181 20.58 11.22 -3.89
N LEU A 182 19.84 10.67 -4.86
CA LEU A 182 20.33 10.47 -6.22
C LEU A 182 20.59 11.80 -6.94
N MET A 183 19.74 12.82 -6.72
CA MET A 183 19.96 14.17 -7.26
C MET A 183 21.26 14.77 -6.72
N GLU A 184 21.49 14.69 -5.40
CA GLU A 184 22.73 15.13 -4.78
C GLU A 184 23.95 14.36 -5.31
N ALA A 185 23.86 13.02 -5.41
CA ALA A 185 24.94 12.18 -5.92
C ALA A 185 25.33 12.56 -7.37
N LEU A 186 24.35 12.86 -8.23
CA LEU A 186 24.63 13.28 -9.61
C LEU A 186 25.37 14.63 -9.65
N VAL A 187 24.92 15.60 -8.84
CA VAL A 187 25.53 16.93 -8.75
C VAL A 187 26.99 16.85 -8.26
N HIS A 188 27.29 15.96 -7.33
CA HIS A 188 28.65 15.73 -6.86
C HIS A 188 29.48 14.80 -7.76
N GLY A 189 28.89 14.27 -8.84
CA GLY A 189 29.57 13.37 -9.78
C GLY A 189 29.82 11.96 -9.25
N GLU A 190 29.09 11.54 -8.20
CA GLU A 190 29.19 10.21 -7.59
C GLU A 190 28.46 9.13 -8.40
N VAL A 191 27.53 9.53 -9.26
CA VAL A 191 26.78 8.64 -10.16
C VAL A 191 26.78 9.20 -11.58
N SER A 192 26.80 8.32 -12.58
CA SER A 192 26.71 8.70 -14.00
C SER A 192 25.30 9.17 -14.36
N GLY A 193 25.15 9.95 -15.45
CA GLY A 193 23.84 10.37 -15.96
C GLY A 193 22.90 9.19 -16.26
N PRO A 194 23.34 8.15 -16.98
CA PRO A 194 22.50 6.97 -17.25
C PRO A 194 22.09 6.20 -16.00
N ASP A 195 23.00 6.03 -15.03
CA ASP A 195 22.70 5.29 -13.81
C ASP A 195 21.79 6.07 -12.88
N PHE A 196 21.97 7.39 -12.83
CA PHE A 196 21.03 8.30 -12.17
C PHE A 196 19.63 8.16 -12.77
N ALA A 197 19.50 8.28 -14.09
CA ALA A 197 18.20 8.23 -14.77
C ALA A 197 17.43 6.95 -14.47
N ARG A 198 18.09 5.78 -14.55
CA ARG A 198 17.47 4.48 -14.25
C ARG A 198 17.03 4.38 -12.79
N GLN A 199 17.90 4.72 -11.86
CA GLN A 199 17.63 4.61 -10.43
C GLN A 199 16.55 5.60 -9.99
N TRP A 200 16.62 6.84 -10.46
CA TRP A 200 15.69 7.90 -10.10
C TRP A 200 14.28 7.62 -10.62
N LEU A 201 14.14 7.16 -11.88
CA LEU A 201 12.85 6.71 -12.41
C LEU A 201 12.29 5.49 -11.66
N GLY A 202 13.16 4.58 -11.23
CA GLY A 202 12.80 3.47 -10.35
C GLY A 202 12.23 3.94 -9.02
N ALA A 203 12.96 4.84 -8.34
CA ALA A 203 12.55 5.42 -7.08
C ALA A 203 11.24 6.24 -7.23
N ARG A 204 11.08 7.02 -8.31
CA ARG A 204 9.82 7.74 -8.60
C ARG A 204 8.64 6.78 -8.77
N ARG A 205 8.83 5.67 -9.48
CA ARG A 205 7.78 4.64 -9.63
C ARG A 205 7.38 4.05 -8.28
N SER A 206 8.35 3.66 -7.45
CA SER A 206 8.07 3.11 -6.12
C SER A 206 7.43 4.15 -5.19
N SER A 207 7.85 5.41 -5.28
CA SER A 207 7.24 6.53 -4.56
C SER A 207 5.76 6.74 -4.92
N LEU A 208 5.42 6.66 -6.21
CA LEU A 208 4.03 6.72 -6.67
C LEU A 208 3.21 5.49 -6.26
N GLU A 209 3.79 4.29 -6.35
CA GLU A 209 3.14 3.04 -5.90
C GLU A 209 2.87 3.05 -4.40
N LEU A 210 3.82 3.55 -3.61
CA LEU A 210 3.69 3.81 -2.18
C LEU A 210 3.10 5.19 -1.90
N GLY A 211 2.38 5.82 -2.83
CA GLY A 211 1.60 7.04 -2.60
C GLY A 211 2.25 8.14 -1.74
N GLU A 212 3.58 8.29 -1.82
CA GLU A 212 4.32 9.30 -1.09
C GLU A 212 3.94 10.66 -1.64
N ARG A 213 3.75 11.65 -0.77
CA ARG A 213 3.20 12.94 -1.16
C ARG A 213 4.24 14.03 -0.98
N THR A 214 4.49 14.77 -2.05
CA THR A 214 5.20 16.04 -2.01
C THR A 214 4.22 17.18 -2.30
N ARG A 215 4.58 18.41 -1.96
CA ARG A 215 3.86 19.63 -2.38
C ARG A 215 4.81 20.79 -2.56
N GLY A 216 4.31 21.86 -3.17
CA GLY A 216 4.99 23.15 -3.19
C GLY A 216 6.32 23.11 -3.96
N ARG A 217 7.42 23.50 -3.29
CA ARG A 217 8.76 23.55 -3.90
C ARG A 217 9.28 22.16 -4.24
N LEU A 218 9.17 21.22 -3.31
CA LEU A 218 9.66 19.86 -3.51
C LEU A 218 9.00 19.15 -4.71
N THR A 219 7.69 19.30 -4.92
CA THR A 219 7.03 18.73 -6.12
C THR A 219 7.59 19.33 -7.39
N ARG A 220 7.78 20.66 -7.44
CA ARG A 220 8.33 21.34 -8.62
C ARG A 220 9.74 20.86 -8.94
N ALA A 221 10.61 20.76 -7.94
CA ALA A 221 11.97 20.24 -8.13
C ALA A 221 11.97 18.82 -8.70
N LEU A 222 11.14 17.92 -8.15
CA LEU A 222 11.05 16.54 -8.65
C LEU A 222 10.43 16.46 -10.06
N ASP A 223 9.47 17.33 -10.38
CA ASP A 223 8.86 17.37 -11.72
C ASP A 223 9.82 17.96 -12.76
N GLU A 224 10.61 18.97 -12.40
CA GLU A 224 11.66 19.53 -13.27
C GLU A 224 12.69 18.46 -13.66
N VAL A 225 13.12 17.64 -12.70
CA VAL A 225 14.01 16.49 -12.98
C VAL A 225 13.32 15.45 -13.85
N PHE A 226 12.04 15.15 -13.59
CA PHE A 226 11.28 14.22 -14.43
C PHE A 226 11.25 14.68 -15.89
N TYR A 227 10.94 15.95 -16.15
CA TYR A 227 10.94 16.51 -17.51
C TYR A 227 12.35 16.55 -18.13
N ALA A 228 13.39 16.87 -17.35
CA ALA A 228 14.76 16.81 -17.85
C ALA A 228 15.16 15.39 -18.28
N LEU A 229 14.62 14.36 -17.62
CA LEU A 229 14.85 12.96 -18.00
C LEU A 229 14.06 12.54 -19.24
N GLU A 230 12.96 13.21 -19.60
CA GLU A 230 12.26 12.98 -20.88
C GLU A 230 13.10 13.47 -22.06
N ASP A 231 13.88 14.54 -21.87
CA ASP A 231 14.80 15.09 -22.87
C ASP A 231 16.20 14.41 -22.85
N TYR A 232 16.44 13.43 -21.95
CA TYR A 232 17.74 12.79 -21.77
C TYR A 232 17.78 11.36 -22.32
N ALA A 233 18.68 11.11 -23.28
CA ALA A 233 18.96 9.77 -23.78
C ALA A 233 19.73 8.92 -22.75
N ILE A 234 19.01 8.02 -22.05
CA ILE A 234 19.58 7.07 -21.08
C ILE A 234 20.62 6.13 -21.73
N ASP A 235 20.38 5.75 -22.98
CA ASP A 235 21.37 5.02 -23.78
C ASP A 235 22.12 6.02 -24.68
N PRO A 236 23.42 6.27 -24.43
CA PRO A 236 24.20 7.20 -25.24
C PRO A 236 24.23 6.85 -26.73
N ALA A 237 24.03 5.58 -27.10
CA ALA A 237 23.98 5.16 -28.50
C ALA A 237 22.71 5.62 -29.22
N GLN A 238 21.67 6.01 -28.48
CA GLN A 238 20.38 6.48 -29.00
C GLN A 238 20.23 8.00 -28.92
N ARG A 239 21.30 8.73 -28.57
CA ARG A 239 21.27 10.18 -28.42
C ARG A 239 21.07 10.87 -29.77
N GLU A 240 20.05 11.72 -29.84
CA GLU A 240 19.73 12.55 -31.00
C GLU A 240 20.28 13.99 -30.85
N PRO A 241 20.48 14.72 -31.97
CA PRO A 241 20.84 16.13 -31.91
C PRO A 241 19.74 16.96 -31.22
N GLY A 242 20.06 17.51 -30.05
CA GLY A 242 19.13 18.29 -29.24
C GLY A 242 18.84 17.68 -27.86
N ASP A 243 19.16 16.40 -27.70
CA ASP A 243 19.02 15.71 -26.41
C ASP A 243 19.94 16.30 -25.35
N LEU A 244 19.48 16.19 -24.11
CA LEU A 244 20.21 16.63 -22.94
C LEU A 244 21.50 15.82 -22.78
N THR A 245 22.60 16.52 -22.54
CA THR A 245 23.89 15.92 -22.21
C THR A 245 23.95 15.56 -20.73
N ASP A 246 24.92 14.74 -20.33
CA ASP A 246 25.15 14.42 -18.91
C ASP A 246 25.45 15.69 -18.08
N GLU A 247 26.17 16.65 -18.69
CA GLU A 247 26.44 17.95 -18.08
C GLU A 247 25.15 18.77 -17.95
N GLY A 248 24.36 18.86 -19.02
CA GLY A 248 23.08 19.57 -19.01
C GLY A 248 22.09 18.97 -18.01
N LEU A 249 22.07 17.63 -17.87
CA LEU A 249 21.27 16.96 -16.86
C LEU A 249 21.74 17.32 -15.45
N ARG A 250 23.05 17.34 -15.20
CA ARG A 250 23.61 17.76 -13.91
C ARG A 250 23.24 19.19 -13.57
N GLU A 251 23.36 20.12 -14.53
CA GLU A 251 22.99 21.53 -14.35
C GLU A 251 21.50 21.69 -14.02
N ARG A 252 20.61 20.97 -14.72
CA ARG A 252 19.17 20.98 -14.45
C ARG A 252 18.84 20.45 -13.05
N VAL A 253 19.48 19.35 -12.65
CA VAL A 253 19.30 18.75 -11.33
C VAL A 253 19.83 19.65 -10.22
N ALA A 254 20.98 20.32 -10.44
CA ALA A 254 21.52 21.31 -9.50
C ALA A 254 20.54 22.48 -9.31
N SER A 255 20.01 23.05 -10.40
CA SER A 255 19.01 24.11 -10.34
C SER A 255 17.75 23.69 -9.60
N ALA A 256 17.28 22.46 -9.79
CA ALA A 256 16.10 21.93 -9.09
C ALA A 256 16.30 21.81 -7.58
N LEU A 257 17.53 21.52 -7.11
CA LEU A 257 17.87 21.45 -5.68
C LEU A 257 17.95 22.83 -4.99
N GLU A 258 18.17 23.90 -5.76
CA GLU A 258 18.29 25.27 -5.23
C GLU A 258 16.93 25.97 -4.97
N HIS A 259 15.82 25.36 -5.40
CA HIS A 259 14.45 25.92 -5.32
C HIS A 259 13.66 25.54 -4.06
#